data_AF-A0A0M4PJI4-F1
#
_entry.id   AF-A0A0M4PJI4-F1
#
_cell.length_a   1.000
_cell.length_b   1.000
_cell.length_c   1.000
_cell.angle_alpha   90.00
_cell.angle_beta   90.00
_cell.angle_gamma   90.00
#
_symmetry.space_group_name_H-M   'P 1'
#
loop_
_entity.id
_entity.type
_entity.pdbx_description
1 polymer ?
#
loop_
_entity_poly.entity_id
_entity_poly.type
_entity_poly.pdbx_seq_one_letter_code
_entity_poly.pdbx_strand_id
1 'polypeptide(L)'
;LLADNQSACFFCDNAVTLTDQNRCKGGALRLERFNCLNNRGSVVFANNLAGEGGGISAIHHCSFSGNLGNIIFKNNKALRRSGGAMHSPTITLENNPGIISFHNNSSAVQGGACLCTNFTLRNNNHVYFTNNSSPQGGALFTNSNSQVRISADKGHVIFNNNC
;
A
#
# COMPACT_ATOMS: atom_id res chain seq x y z
N LEU A 1 3.69 -6.38 -13.91
CA LEU A 1 3.17 -7.61 -13.28
C LEU A 1 4.24 -8.12 -12.34
N LEU A 2 3.89 -8.48 -11.10
CA LEU A 2 4.78 -9.14 -10.15
C LEU A 2 4.11 -10.46 -9.74
N ALA A 3 4.51 -11.58 -10.36
CA ALA A 3 3.78 -12.82 -10.21
C ALA A 3 4.67 -14.06 -10.13
N ASP A 4 4.13 -15.10 -9.50
CA ASP A 4 4.67 -16.46 -9.46
C ASP A 4 6.09 -16.59 -8.88
N ASN A 5 6.53 -15.59 -8.11
CA ASN A 5 7.84 -15.59 -7.49
C ASN A 5 7.91 -16.63 -6.36
N GLN A 6 8.89 -17.53 -6.46
CA GLN A 6 9.15 -18.57 -5.44
C GLN A 6 9.87 -18.00 -4.22
N SER A 7 10.79 -17.06 -4.46
CA SER A 7 11.55 -16.35 -3.44
C SER A 7 10.98 -14.97 -3.17
N ALA A 8 11.40 -14.36 -2.07
CA ALA A 8 10.94 -13.03 -1.69
C ALA A 8 11.42 -11.95 -2.69
N CYS A 9 10.56 -10.96 -2.93
CA CYS A 9 10.87 -9.77 -3.72
C CYS A 9 10.93 -8.56 -2.79
N PHE A 10 12.07 -7.84 -2.83
CA PHE A 10 12.30 -6.66 -1.99
C PHE A 10 12.41 -5.40 -2.84
N PHE A 11 11.64 -4.40 -2.48
CA PHE A 11 11.71 -3.03 -2.98
C PHE A 11 12.03 -2.14 -1.79
N CYS A 12 13.33 -1.95 -1.52
CA CYS A 12 13.80 -1.23 -0.35
C CYS A 12 14.65 -0.02 -0.69
N ASP A 13 14.55 1.02 0.16
CA ASP A 13 15.41 2.20 0.16
C ASP A 13 15.41 2.98 -1.18
N ASN A 14 14.32 2.88 -1.94
CA ASN A 14 14.15 3.63 -3.18
C ASN A 14 13.59 5.02 -2.88
N ALA A 15 14.17 6.05 -3.49
CA ALA A 15 13.76 7.42 -3.28
C ALA A 15 13.69 8.20 -4.59
N VAL A 16 12.60 8.95 -4.80
CA VAL A 16 12.55 9.98 -5.85
C VAL A 16 12.80 11.34 -5.22
N THR A 17 13.90 11.99 -5.63
CA THR A 17 14.34 13.28 -5.10
C THR A 17 13.33 14.40 -5.40
N LEU A 18 13.17 15.31 -4.43
CA LEU A 18 12.10 16.32 -4.35
C LEU A 18 12.23 17.51 -5.32
N THR A 19 13.06 17.39 -6.36
CA THR A 19 13.38 18.50 -7.26
C THR A 19 12.27 18.81 -8.26
N ASP A 20 11.39 17.85 -8.55
CA ASP A 20 10.34 18.04 -9.55
C ASP A 20 8.93 17.68 -9.03
N GLN A 21 8.15 18.73 -8.77
CA GLN A 21 6.87 18.75 -8.06
C GLN A 21 5.82 17.77 -8.59
N ASN A 22 5.89 17.43 -9.88
CA ASN A 22 4.93 16.57 -10.57
C ASN A 22 5.45 15.15 -10.87
N ARG A 23 6.73 14.87 -10.63
CA ARG A 23 7.36 13.57 -10.95
C ARG A 23 7.75 12.72 -9.74
N CYS A 24 7.65 13.26 -8.51
CA CYS A 24 7.98 12.51 -7.29
C CYS A 24 6.86 11.53 -6.88
N LYS A 25 6.58 10.49 -7.66
CA LYS A 25 5.52 9.50 -7.35
C LYS A 25 6.10 8.09 -7.35
N GLY A 26 5.65 7.24 -6.43
CA GLY A 26 5.99 5.81 -6.43
C GLY A 26 7.46 5.56 -6.12
N GLY A 27 7.85 5.65 -4.84
CA GLY A 27 9.27 5.63 -4.45
C GLY A 27 9.99 4.37 -4.93
N ALA A 28 9.34 3.22 -4.84
CA ALA A 28 9.79 1.99 -5.50
C ALA A 28 9.22 1.84 -6.91
N LEU A 29 7.90 2.04 -7.08
CA LEU A 29 7.20 1.72 -8.32
C LEU A 29 6.21 2.82 -8.72
N ARG A 30 6.40 3.38 -9.92
CA ARG A 30 5.46 4.29 -10.58
C ARG A 30 5.00 3.68 -11.90
N LEU A 31 3.71 3.37 -12.00
CA LEU A 31 3.15 2.68 -13.17
C LEU A 31 1.66 2.98 -13.39
N GLU A 32 1.09 2.48 -14.48
CA GLU A 32 -0.34 2.64 -14.75
C GLU A 32 -1.21 1.69 -13.92
N ARG A 33 -0.87 0.40 -13.93
CA ARG A 33 -1.58 -0.66 -13.22
C ARG A 33 -0.59 -1.62 -12.59
N PHE A 34 -0.78 -1.93 -11.32
CA PHE A 34 0.01 -2.90 -10.58
C PHE A 34 -0.83 -4.12 -10.24
N ASN A 35 -0.32 -5.30 -10.60
CA ASN A 35 -0.90 -6.60 -10.26
C ASN A 35 0.19 -7.45 -9.62
N CYS A 36 -0.05 -7.86 -8.38
CA CYS A 36 0.79 -8.74 -7.58
C CYS A 36 0.05 -10.05 -7.35
N LEU A 37 0.44 -11.12 -8.05
CA LEU A 37 -0.36 -12.34 -8.19
C LEU A 37 0.42 -13.58 -7.80
N ASN A 38 -0.18 -14.46 -6.98
CA ASN A 38 0.30 -15.83 -6.77
C ASN A 38 1.76 -15.97 -6.30
N ASN A 39 2.31 -14.96 -5.62
CA ASN A 39 3.67 -15.05 -5.11
C ASN A 39 3.72 -15.98 -3.89
N ARG A 40 4.67 -16.92 -3.91
CA ARG A 40 4.96 -17.82 -2.77
C ARG A 40 5.94 -17.15 -1.81
N GLY A 41 6.92 -16.44 -2.34
CA GLY A 41 7.79 -15.57 -1.56
C GLY A 41 7.08 -14.30 -1.09
N SER A 42 7.57 -13.71 0.00
CA SER A 42 7.04 -12.44 0.50
C SER A 42 7.34 -11.30 -0.47
N VAL A 43 6.42 -10.35 -0.60
CA VAL A 43 6.59 -9.12 -1.37
C VAL A 43 6.70 -7.96 -0.39
N VAL A 44 7.85 -7.29 -0.38
CA VAL A 44 8.19 -6.30 0.64
C VAL A 44 8.53 -4.96 0.01
N PHE A 45 7.86 -3.90 0.46
CA PHE A 45 8.16 -2.50 0.17
C PHE A 45 8.60 -1.83 1.47
N ALA A 46 9.89 -1.51 1.58
CA ALA A 46 10.48 -0.99 2.81
C ALA A 46 11.23 0.33 2.62
N ASN A 47 11.04 1.28 3.53
CA ASN A 47 11.81 2.54 3.58
C ASN A 47 11.79 3.36 2.27
N ASN A 48 10.76 3.20 1.42
CA ASN A 48 10.71 3.93 0.16
C ASN A 48 10.16 5.34 0.35
N LEU A 49 10.63 6.27 -0.47
CA LEU A 49 10.38 7.70 -0.35
C LEU A 49 9.89 8.30 -1.66
N ALA A 50 8.76 8.99 -1.62
CA ALA A 50 8.28 9.78 -2.75
C ALA A 50 7.56 11.05 -2.27
N GLY A 51 7.16 11.89 -3.22
CA GLY A 51 6.20 12.95 -2.95
C GLY A 51 4.79 12.40 -2.70
N GLU A 52 4.41 11.32 -3.38
CA GLU A 52 3.10 10.67 -3.33
C GLU A 52 3.25 9.16 -3.59
N GLY A 53 2.56 8.30 -2.82
CA GLY A 53 2.72 6.85 -2.96
C GLY A 53 4.14 6.41 -2.60
N GLY A 54 4.53 6.50 -1.32
CA GLY A 54 5.93 6.33 -0.90
C GLY A 54 6.55 5.00 -1.35
N GLY A 55 5.79 3.90 -1.32
CA GLY A 55 6.18 2.65 -1.98
C GLY A 55 5.71 2.59 -3.44
N ILE A 56 4.39 2.62 -3.64
CA ILE A 56 3.77 2.41 -4.96
C ILE A 56 2.86 3.60 -5.31
N SER A 57 2.97 4.07 -6.54
CA SER A 57 1.97 4.92 -7.18
C SER A 57 1.48 4.29 -8.49
N ALA A 58 0.21 3.88 -8.51
CA ALA A 58 -0.46 3.37 -9.70
C ALA A 58 -1.49 4.40 -10.21
N ILE A 59 -1.56 4.63 -11.52
CA ILE A 59 -2.50 5.62 -12.10
C ILE A 59 -3.94 5.13 -12.04
N HIS A 60 -4.18 3.81 -12.15
CA HIS A 60 -5.54 3.28 -12.26
C HIS A 60 -5.88 2.26 -11.18
N HIS A 61 -5.05 1.23 -11.02
CA HIS A 61 -5.37 0.10 -10.16
C HIS A 61 -4.12 -0.51 -9.53
N CYS A 62 -4.23 -0.89 -8.27
CA CYS A 62 -3.22 -1.63 -7.52
C CYS A 62 -3.88 -2.85 -6.88
N SER A 63 -3.54 -4.05 -7.36
CA SER A 63 -4.15 -5.31 -6.94
C SER A 63 -3.14 -6.28 -6.36
N PHE A 64 -3.50 -6.91 -5.26
CA PHE A 64 -2.81 -8.05 -4.68
C PHE A 64 -3.80 -9.20 -4.52
N SER A 65 -3.53 -10.32 -5.19
CA SER A 65 -4.42 -11.48 -5.19
C SER A 65 -3.68 -12.80 -5.19
N GLY A 66 -4.15 -13.76 -4.37
CA GLY A 66 -3.62 -15.12 -4.33
C GLY A 66 -2.20 -15.26 -3.78
N ASN A 67 -1.65 -14.23 -3.11
CA ASN A 67 -0.28 -14.30 -2.60
C ASN A 67 -0.21 -15.13 -1.32
N LEU A 68 0.53 -16.25 -1.39
CA LEU A 68 0.81 -17.12 -0.24
C LEU A 68 1.86 -16.48 0.66
N GLY A 69 2.84 -15.80 0.07
CA GLY A 69 3.83 -15.01 0.80
C GLY A 69 3.22 -13.75 1.40
N ASN A 70 3.85 -13.22 2.45
CA ASN A 70 3.39 -12.00 3.10
C ASN A 70 3.52 -10.79 2.17
N ILE A 71 2.59 -9.85 2.29
CA ILE A 71 2.64 -8.55 1.61
C ILE A 71 2.94 -7.50 2.68
N ILE A 72 4.11 -6.87 2.62
CA ILE A 72 4.60 -6.00 3.68
C ILE A 72 4.94 -4.62 3.12
N PHE A 73 4.33 -3.59 3.70
CA PHE A 73 4.67 -2.19 3.51
C PHE A 73 5.16 -1.61 4.84
N LYS A 74 6.46 -1.34 4.93
CA LYS A 74 7.11 -0.87 6.15
C LYS A 74 7.85 0.45 5.94
N ASN A 75 7.63 1.43 6.82
CA ASN A 75 8.38 2.69 6.84
C ASN A 75 8.37 3.47 5.51
N ASN A 76 7.35 3.29 4.65
CA ASN A 76 7.28 4.04 3.41
C ASN A 76 6.71 5.43 3.69
N LYS A 77 7.21 6.44 2.96
CA LYS A 77 6.86 7.84 3.23
C LYS A 77 6.54 8.64 1.98
N ALA A 78 5.39 9.32 2.03
CA ALA A 78 5.02 10.37 1.08
C ALA A 78 5.30 11.74 1.72
N LEU A 79 6.39 12.40 1.30
CA LEU A 79 6.90 13.60 1.96
C LEU A 79 6.10 14.87 1.71
N ARG A 80 5.26 14.89 0.68
CA ARG A 80 4.64 16.14 0.20
C ARG A 80 3.14 16.02 -0.03
N ARG A 81 2.67 14.82 -0.34
CA ARG A 81 1.29 14.51 -0.62
C ARG A 81 0.87 13.30 0.22
N SER A 82 0.14 12.38 -0.39
CA SER A 82 -0.68 11.39 0.28
C SER A 82 -0.26 9.97 -0.05
N GLY A 83 -0.79 8.99 0.68
CA GLY A 83 -0.51 7.57 0.46
C GLY A 83 0.92 7.19 0.82
N GLY A 84 1.23 7.12 2.12
CA GLY A 84 2.61 6.86 2.57
C GLY A 84 3.19 5.55 2.06
N ALA A 85 2.38 4.48 2.00
CA ALA A 85 2.72 3.24 1.34
C ALA A 85 2.25 3.21 -0.12
N MET A 86 0.96 3.46 -0.35
CA MET A 86 0.33 3.28 -1.65
C MET A 86 -0.58 4.46 -2.01
N HIS A 87 -0.51 4.86 -3.28
CA HIS A 87 -1.47 5.76 -3.90
C HIS A 87 -1.99 5.17 -5.21
N SER A 88 -3.30 4.97 -5.31
CA SER A 88 -3.97 4.51 -6.53
C SER A 88 -5.46 4.83 -6.45
N PRO A 89 -6.16 5.19 -7.55
CA PRO A 89 -7.61 5.39 -7.50
C PRO A 89 -8.37 4.17 -7.00
N THR A 90 -7.91 2.96 -7.33
CA THR A 90 -8.46 1.71 -6.78
C THR A 90 -7.36 0.86 -6.18
N ILE A 91 -7.60 0.37 -4.97
CA ILE A 91 -6.75 -0.59 -4.26
C ILE A 91 -7.60 -1.82 -3.92
N THR A 92 -7.14 -2.98 -4.36
CA THR A 92 -7.77 -4.27 -4.08
C THR A 92 -6.77 -5.21 -3.42
N LEU A 93 -7.11 -5.68 -2.24
CA LEU A 93 -6.41 -6.72 -1.49
C LEU A 93 -7.41 -7.87 -1.32
N GLU A 94 -7.25 -8.96 -2.06
CA GLU A 94 -8.22 -10.04 -2.01
C GLU A 94 -7.61 -11.43 -2.08
N ASN A 95 -8.22 -12.39 -1.40
CA ASN A 95 -7.84 -13.80 -1.51
C ASN A 95 -6.34 -14.06 -1.22
N ASN A 96 -5.70 -13.31 -0.32
CA ASN A 96 -4.30 -13.55 0.04
C ASN A 96 -4.22 -14.39 1.34
N PRO A 97 -3.68 -15.62 1.29
CA PRO A 97 -3.43 -16.43 2.49
C PRO A 97 -2.28 -15.89 3.35
N GLY A 98 -1.30 -15.22 2.74
CA GLY A 98 -0.22 -14.55 3.46
C GLY A 98 -0.73 -13.37 4.29
N ILE A 99 0.04 -12.97 5.31
CA ILE A 99 -0.28 -11.78 6.10
C ILE A 99 -0.09 -10.53 5.26
N ILE A 100 -1.01 -9.57 5.39
CA ILE A 100 -0.85 -8.23 4.83
C ILE A 100 -0.54 -7.26 5.96
N SER A 101 0.55 -6.51 5.85
CA SER A 101 0.97 -5.57 6.88
C SER A 101 1.35 -4.21 6.30
N PHE A 102 0.70 -3.16 6.80
CA PHE A 102 1.07 -1.77 6.64
C PHE A 102 1.55 -1.25 8.01
N HIS A 103 2.86 -1.08 8.15
CA HIS A 103 3.50 -0.71 9.40
C HIS A 103 4.36 0.55 9.27
N ASN A 104 4.15 1.53 10.16
CA ASN A 104 4.94 2.77 10.22
C ASN A 104 5.00 3.56 8.89
N ASN A 105 3.97 3.46 8.04
CA ASN A 105 3.93 4.28 6.83
C ASN A 105 3.39 5.68 7.16
N SER A 106 3.89 6.71 6.49
CA SER A 106 3.45 8.07 6.77
C SER A 106 3.27 8.93 5.52
N SER A 107 2.33 9.86 5.59
CA SER A 107 2.13 10.86 4.54
C SER A 107 1.98 12.26 5.12
N ALA A 108 2.34 13.26 4.31
CA ALA A 108 2.28 14.66 4.73
C ALA A 108 0.86 15.25 4.71
N VAL A 109 -0.10 14.59 4.03
CA VAL A 109 -1.45 15.15 3.83
C VAL A 109 -2.54 14.14 4.20
N GLN A 110 -2.73 13.08 3.42
CA GLN A 110 -3.81 12.10 3.62
C GLN A 110 -3.32 10.67 3.50
N GLY A 111 -3.93 9.75 4.26
CA GLY A 111 -3.72 8.32 4.08
C GLY A 111 -2.30 7.91 4.41
N GLY A 112 -1.98 7.77 5.70
CA GLY A 112 -0.61 7.45 6.14
C GLY A 112 -0.09 6.13 5.56
N ALA A 113 -0.95 5.11 5.38
CA ALA A 113 -0.63 3.97 4.52
C ALA A 113 -1.17 4.16 3.10
N CYS A 114 -2.49 4.33 2.95
CA CYS A 114 -3.15 4.25 1.65
C CYS A 114 -3.99 5.49 1.36
N LEU A 115 -3.84 6.03 0.14
CA LEU A 115 -4.82 6.95 -0.47
C LEU A 115 -5.45 6.27 -1.69
N CYS A 116 -6.78 6.23 -1.74
CA CYS A 116 -7.53 5.76 -2.92
C CYS A 116 -8.96 6.31 -2.97
N THR A 117 -9.65 6.13 -4.10
CA THR A 117 -11.10 6.36 -4.18
C THR A 117 -11.87 5.10 -3.81
N ASN A 118 -11.44 3.93 -4.29
CA ASN A 118 -12.09 2.65 -4.02
C ASN A 118 -11.13 1.72 -3.29
N PHE A 119 -11.55 1.22 -2.13
CA PHE A 119 -10.78 0.29 -1.33
C PHE A 119 -11.55 -1.01 -1.13
N THR A 120 -10.95 -2.13 -1.52
CA THR A 120 -11.52 -3.46 -1.26
C THR A 120 -10.51 -4.32 -0.51
N LEU A 121 -10.92 -4.81 0.64
CA LEU A 121 -10.23 -5.79 1.45
C LEU A 121 -11.22 -6.89 1.79
N ARG A 122 -11.00 -8.09 1.24
CA ARG A 122 -11.90 -9.24 1.43
C ARG A 122 -11.17 -10.56 1.30
N ASN A 123 -11.65 -11.62 1.92
CA ASN A 123 -11.11 -12.98 1.79
C ASN A 123 -9.59 -13.12 2.06
N ASN A 124 -8.98 -12.18 2.77
CA ASN A 124 -7.58 -12.27 3.19
C ASN A 124 -7.49 -12.96 4.55
N ASN A 125 -6.31 -13.48 4.87
CA ASN A 125 -5.97 -13.92 6.22
C ASN A 125 -5.84 -12.70 7.16
N HIS A 126 -4.81 -12.61 8.00
CA HIS A 126 -4.63 -11.45 8.87
C HIS A 126 -4.17 -10.21 8.10
N VAL A 127 -4.83 -9.07 8.37
CA VAL A 127 -4.45 -7.77 7.82
C VAL A 127 -4.22 -6.75 8.94
N TYR A 128 -3.10 -6.06 8.88
CA TYR A 128 -2.68 -5.11 9.90
C TYR A 128 -2.38 -3.74 9.30
N PHE A 129 -3.02 -2.70 9.84
CA PHE A 129 -2.63 -1.31 9.69
C PHE A 129 -2.17 -0.81 11.06
N THR A 130 -0.86 -0.70 11.23
CA THR A 130 -0.24 -0.37 12.52
C THR A 130 0.68 0.83 12.42
N ASN A 131 0.54 1.78 13.36
CA ASN A 131 1.45 2.93 13.49
C ASN A 131 1.57 3.79 12.22
N ASN A 132 0.55 3.78 11.35
CA ASN A 132 0.58 4.62 10.15
C ASN A 132 0.08 6.03 10.51
N SER A 133 0.69 7.06 9.92
CA SER A 133 0.39 8.43 10.31
C SER A 133 0.19 9.40 9.15
N SER A 134 -0.80 10.28 9.28
CA SER A 134 -1.02 11.41 8.38
C SER A 134 -2.00 12.40 9.00
N PRO A 135 -1.96 13.70 8.64
CA PRO A 135 -2.94 14.67 9.12
C PRO A 135 -4.40 14.31 8.86
N GLN A 136 -4.69 13.50 7.82
CA GLN A 136 -6.03 13.07 7.48
C GLN A 136 -6.06 11.57 7.15
N GLY A 137 -6.54 10.75 8.09
CA GLY A 137 -6.69 9.30 7.92
C GLY A 137 -5.37 8.55 8.06
N GLY A 138 -4.91 8.34 9.31
CA GLY A 138 -3.60 7.75 9.61
C GLY A 138 -3.31 6.42 8.88
N ALA A 139 -4.29 5.53 8.73
CA ALA A 139 -4.12 4.32 7.93
C ALA A 139 -4.57 4.51 6.47
N LEU A 140 -5.85 4.84 6.29
CA LEU A 140 -6.51 4.88 5.00
C LEU A 140 -7.28 6.19 4.90
N PHE A 141 -7.14 6.86 3.75
CA PHE A 141 -8.01 7.97 3.37
C PHE A 141 -8.68 7.66 2.03
N THR A 142 -9.98 7.95 1.94
CA THR A 142 -10.71 7.88 0.68
C THR A 142 -11.44 9.18 0.35
N ASN A 143 -11.49 9.51 -0.94
CA ASN A 143 -12.17 10.71 -1.44
C ASN A 143 -13.70 10.58 -1.35
N SER A 144 -14.43 11.69 -1.47
CA SER A 144 -15.89 11.69 -1.56
C SER A 144 -16.40 10.80 -2.71
N ASN A 145 -17.58 10.19 -2.51
CA ASN A 145 -18.16 9.16 -3.40
C ASN A 145 -17.32 7.87 -3.52
N SER A 146 -16.50 7.55 -2.51
CA SER A 146 -15.74 6.30 -2.41
C SER A 146 -16.59 5.08 -2.12
N GLN A 147 -16.19 3.92 -2.65
CA GLN A 147 -16.62 2.62 -2.11
C GLN A 147 -15.51 2.01 -1.26
N VAL A 148 -15.81 1.78 0.01
CA VAL A 148 -14.94 1.04 0.94
C VAL A 148 -15.62 -0.26 1.32
N ARG A 149 -14.95 -1.38 1.05
CA ARG A 149 -15.36 -2.72 1.49
C ARG A 149 -14.24 -3.33 2.30
N ILE A 150 -14.50 -3.62 3.56
CA ILE A 150 -13.57 -4.29 4.47
C ILE A 150 -14.33 -5.47 5.08
N SER A 151 -13.83 -6.68 4.87
CA SER A 151 -14.34 -7.87 5.51
C SER A 151 -13.21 -8.70 6.10
N ALA A 152 -13.46 -9.21 7.30
CA ALA A 152 -12.54 -10.07 8.05
C ALA A 152 -12.93 -11.55 7.86
N ASP A 153 -13.10 -11.98 6.59
CA ASP A 153 -13.76 -13.25 6.26
C ASP A 153 -12.98 -14.49 6.71
N LYS A 154 -11.64 -14.41 6.76
CA LYS A 154 -10.76 -15.55 7.08
C LYS A 154 -9.77 -15.28 8.20
N GLY A 155 -9.64 -14.03 8.63
CA GLY A 155 -8.71 -13.61 9.66
C GLY A 155 -9.02 -12.19 10.12
N HIS A 156 -8.39 -11.75 11.20
CA HIS A 156 -8.63 -10.43 11.76
C HIS A 156 -8.10 -9.31 10.86
N VAL A 157 -8.84 -8.20 10.84
CA VAL A 157 -8.42 -6.92 10.28
C VAL A 157 -8.23 -5.96 11.44
N ILE A 158 -6.99 -5.51 11.67
CA ILE A 158 -6.65 -4.68 12.83
C ILE A 158 -6.12 -3.32 12.36
N PHE A 159 -6.75 -2.26 12.85
CA PHE A 159 -6.26 -0.89 12.78
C PHE A 159 -5.81 -0.47 14.17
N ASN A 160 -4.50 -0.36 14.40
CA ASN A 160 -3.94 -0.06 15.72
C ASN A 160 -2.94 1.11 15.65
N ASN A 161 -3.06 2.08 16.56
CA ASN A 161 -2.16 3.23 16.66
C ASN A 161 -1.96 4.01 15.34
N ASN A 162 -3.01 4.17 14.53
CA ASN A 162 -2.92 5.03 13.35
C ASN A 162 -3.37 6.44 13.73
N CYS A 163 -2.55 7.46 13.45
CA CYS A 163 -2.77 8.84 13.91
C CYS A 163 -2.81 9.87 12.78
#